data_AF-A0A5P9PHR2-F1
#
_entry.id   AF-A0A5P9PHR2-F1
#
_cell.length_a   1.000
_cell.length_b   1.000
_cell.length_c   1.000
_cell.angle_alpha   90.00
_cell.angle_beta   90.00
_cell.angle_gamma   90.00
#
_symmetry.space_group_name_H-M   'P 1'
#
loop_
_entity.id
_entity.type
_entity.pdbx_description
1 polymer ?
#
loop_
_entity_poly.entity_id
_entity_poly.type
_entity_poly.pdbx_seq_one_letter_code
_entity_poly.pdbx_strand_id
1 'polypeptide(L)' 'MNASVRFVVWGVLPLGSMLGGVLGEFAGIRNTLWVAGALEALAVVWVLASPLRRMRDIPVAVSA' A
#
# COMPACT_ATOMS: atom_id res chain seq x y z
N MET A 1 2.78 17.68 2.22
CA MET A 1 2.04 16.43 2.53
C MET A 1 0.94 16.75 3.54
N ASN A 2 -0.31 16.77 3.09
CA ASN A 2 -1.44 17.26 3.90
C ASN A 2 -1.90 16.22 4.93
N ALA A 3 -2.66 16.67 5.94
CA ALA A 3 -3.19 15.81 7.00
C ALA A 3 -4.01 14.64 6.45
N SER A 4 -4.81 14.87 5.40
CA SER A 4 -5.63 13.83 4.75
C SER A 4 -4.79 12.70 4.16
N VAL A 5 -3.68 13.01 3.48
CA VAL A 5 -2.78 11.99 2.92
C VAL A 5 -2.15 11.16 4.05
N ARG A 6 -1.72 11.82 5.12
CA ARG A 6 -1.15 11.13 6.30
C ARG A 6 -2.21 10.25 6.97
N PHE A 7 -3.44 10.73 7.11
CA PHE A 7 -4.52 9.95 7.69
C PHE A 7 -4.76 8.66 6.89
N VAL A 8 -4.81 8.73 5.56
CA VAL A 8 -4.98 7.53 4.72
C VAL A 8 -3.77 6.60 4.82
N VAL A 9 -2.55 7.14 4.69
CA VAL A 9 -1.32 6.32 4.71
C VAL A 9 -1.12 5.64 6.06
N TRP A 10 -1.23 6.38 7.17
CA TRP A 10 -1.01 5.84 8.51
C TRP A 10 -2.24 5.09 9.04
N GLY A 11 -3.45 5.47 8.62
CA GLY A 11 -4.69 4.84 9.06
C GLY A 11 -4.89 3.41 8.55
N VAL A 12 -4.25 3.04 7.44
CA VAL A 12 -4.26 1.64 6.94
C VAL A 12 -3.33 0.73 7.75
N LEU A 13 -2.31 1.27 8.42
CA LEU A 13 -1.35 0.45 9.18
C LEU A 13 -1.98 -0.32 10.35
N PRO A 14 -2.84 0.27 11.20
CA PRO A 14 -3.57 -0.46 12.23
C PRO A 14 -4.38 -1.64 11.66
N LEU A 15 -5.07 -1.44 10.54
CA LEU A 15 -5.86 -2.49 9.87
C LEU A 15 -4.96 -3.62 9.38
N GLY A 16 -3.82 -3.28 8.77
CA GLY A 16 -2.81 -4.26 8.37
C GLY A 16 -2.25 -5.05 9.55
N SER A 17 -1.97 -4.38 10.66
CA SER A 17 -1.45 -5.03 11.88
C SER A 17 -2.46 -5.98 12.52
N MET A 18 -3.75 -5.63 12.54
CA MET A 18 -4.82 -6.52 13.02
C MET A 18 -4.94 -7.76 12.13
N LEU A 19 -4.98 -7.58 10.81
CA LEU A 19 -5.05 -8.70 9.86
C LEU A 19 -3.81 -9.60 9.96
N GLY A 20 -2.63 -9.00 10.09
CA GLY A 20 -1.38 -9.73 10.30
C GLY A 20 -1.36 -10.51 11.61
N GLY A 21 -1.91 -9.95 12.70
CA GLY A 21 -2.06 -10.63 13.98
C GLY A 21 -2.98 -11.85 13.90
N VAL A 22 -4.16 -11.68 13.32
CA VAL A 22 -5.14 -12.76 13.08
C VAL A 22 -4.51 -13.86 12.20
N LEU A 23 -3.89 -13.49 11.08
CA LEU A 23 -3.19 -14.45 10.23
C LEU A 23 -2.05 -15.15 10.95
N GLY A 24 -1.29 -14.42 11.77
CA GLY A 24 -0.21 -14.97 12.59
C GLY A 24 -0.69 -16.02 13.60
N GLU A 25 -1.86 -15.79 14.19
CA GLU A 25 -2.50 -16.71 15.13
C GLU A 25 -3.02 -17.97 14.44
N PHE A 26 -3.75 -17.84 13.33
CA PHE A 26 -4.40 -18.99 12.68
C PHE A 26 -3.51 -19.74 11.68
N ALA A 27 -2.68 -19.04 10.92
CA ALA A 27 -1.84 -19.62 9.86
C ALA A 27 -0.37 -19.78 10.28
N GLY A 28 0.02 -19.22 11.43
CA GLY A 28 1.40 -19.20 11.91
C GLY A 28 2.26 -18.13 11.22
N ILE A 29 3.38 -17.79 11.86
CA ILE A 29 4.26 -16.69 11.44
C ILE A 29 4.85 -16.92 10.05
N ARG A 30 5.32 -18.14 9.75
CA ARG A 30 5.96 -18.46 8.46
C ARG A 30 5.01 -18.24 7.28
N ASN A 31 3.79 -18.75 7.36
CA ASN A 31 2.81 -18.58 6.28
C ASN A 31 2.37 -17.12 6.16
N THR A 32 2.19 -16.45 7.30
CA THR A 32 1.85 -15.02 7.33
C THR A 32 2.89 -14.16 6.62
N LEU A 33 4.18 -14.42 6.85
CA LEU A 33 5.26 -13.70 6.15
C LEU A 33 5.26 -13.94 4.65
N TRP A 34 5.02 -15.18 4.20
CA TRP A 34 4.89 -15.47 2.77
C TRP A 34 3.70 -14.77 2.13
N VAL A 35 2.56 -14.75 2.82
CA VAL A 35 1.35 -14.03 2.36
C VAL A 35 1.62 -12.53 2.28
N ALA A 36 2.20 -11.93 3.33
CA ALA A 36 2.54 -10.52 3.36
C ALA A 36 3.50 -10.14 2.22
N GLY A 37 4.58 -10.91 2.04
CA GLY A 37 5.54 -10.67 0.96
C GLY A 37 4.92 -10.83 -0.44
N ALA A 38 4.03 -11.81 -0.63
CA ALA A 38 3.32 -11.97 -1.90
C ALA A 38 2.36 -10.80 -2.18
N LEU A 39 1.61 -10.34 -1.17
CA LEU A 39 0.74 -9.16 -1.28
C LEU A 39 1.52 -7.89 -1.59
N GLU A 40 2.67 -7.69 -0.94
CA GLU A 40 3.55 -6.56 -1.19
C GLU A 40 4.15 -6.60 -2.59
N ALA A 41 4.59 -7.77 -3.06
CA ALA A 41 5.02 -7.96 -4.44
C ALA A 41 3.90 -7.67 -5.44
N LEU A 42 2.65 -8.08 -5.13
CA LEU A 42 1.48 -7.81 -5.97
C LEU A 42 1.04 -6.34 -5.94
N ALA A 43 1.39 -5.57 -4.91
CA ALA A 43 1.05 -4.14 -4.83
C ALA A 43 1.59 -3.36 -6.04
N VAL A 44 2.73 -3.79 -6.61
CA VAL A 44 3.29 -3.20 -7.83
C VAL A 44 2.27 -3.22 -8.97
N VAL A 45 1.46 -4.29 -9.09
CA VAL A 45 0.45 -4.50 -10.16
C VAL A 45 -0.54 -3.34 -10.20
N TRP A 46 -0.90 -2.74 -9.07
CA TRP A 46 -1.80 -1.60 -9.02
C TRP A 46 -1.21 -0.35 -9.68
N VAL A 47 0.01 0.04 -9.28
CA VAL A 47 0.77 1.15 -9.91
C VAL A 47 0.94 0.86 -11.39
N LEU A 48 1.15 -0.41 -11.68
CA LEU A 48 1.39 -0.92 -12.98
C LEU A 48 0.13 -0.80 -13.87
N ALA A 49 -1.05 -1.17 -13.38
CA ALA A 49 -2.30 -1.02 -14.13
C ALA A 49 -2.75 0.45 -14.25
N SER A 50 -2.21 1.34 -13.41
CA SER A 50 -2.58 2.75 -13.37
C SER A 50 -2.01 3.58 -14.55
N PRO A 51 -2.71 4.64 -14.99
CA PRO A 51 -2.20 5.61 -15.97
C PRO A 51 -0.89 6.28 -15.56
N LEU A 52 -0.53 6.21 -14.26
CA LEU A 52 0.71 6.73 -13.71
C LEU A 52 1.95 6.25 -14.48
N ARG A 53 1.96 5.01 -14.99
CA ARG A 53 3.08 4.51 -15.81
C ARG A 53 3.36 5.34 -17.07
N ARG A 54 2.33 5.99 -17.62
CA ARG A 54 2.41 6.77 -18.87
C ARG A 54 2.64 8.25 -18.61
N MET A 55 2.48 8.70 -17.37
CA MET A 55 2.75 10.08 -16.98
C MET A 55 4.26 10.27 -16.89
N ARG A 56 4.84 10.86 -17.95
CA ARG A 56 6.26 11.26 -17.99
C ARG A 56 6.47 12.71 -17.56
N ASP A 57 5.45 13.53 -17.77
CA ASP A 57 5.46 14.93 -17.40
C ASP A 57 4.70 15.10 -16.08
N ILE A 58 5.36 15.73 -15.11
CA ILE A 58 4.72 16.17 -13.89
C ILE A 58 3.95 17.44 -14.26
N PRO A 59 2.61 17.50 -14.06
CA PRO A 59 1.86 18.72 -14.33
C PRO A 59 2.46 19.88 -13.54
N VAL A 60 3.07 20.84 -14.24
CA VAL A 60 3.56 22.06 -13.62
C VAL A 60 2.32 22.86 -13.27
N ALA A 61 2.01 22.95 -11.98
CA ALA A 61 0.90 23.79 -11.53
C ALA A 61 1.23 25.23 -11.95
N VAL A 62 0.54 25.74 -12.96
CA VAL A 62 0.59 27.17 -13.31
C VAL A 62 -0.09 27.91 -12.16
N SER A 63 0.70 28.50 -11.28
CA SER A 63 0.24 29.48 -10.31
C SER A 63 -0.14 30.76 -11.07
N ALA A 64 -1.44 31.00 -11.21
CA ALA A 64 -2.01 32.29 -11.61
C ALA A 64 -2.25 33.15 -10.36
#